data_AF-A0A552UES0-F1
#
_entry.id   AF-A0A552UES0-F1
#
_cell.length_a   1.000
_cell.length_b   1.000
_cell.length_c   1.000
_cell.angle_alpha   90.00
_cell.angle_beta   90.00
_cell.angle_gamma   90.00
#
_symmetry.space_group_name_H-M   'P 1'
#
loop_
_entity.id
_entity.type
_entity.pdbx_description
1 polymer ?
#
loop_
_entity_poly.entity_id
_entity_poly.type
_entity_poly.pdbx_seq_one_letter_code
_entity_poly.pdbx_strand_id
1 'polypeptide(L)'
;MNDPGDPGVASHRAAIAPHLPRFLNAQVSLNDFGGLDYLLGQLAASSGWSGDLLYARGELYRRRGEPRDLVTASQFYGDALKAGYTAPEVHRDLGLSLLRSGQPSGAKQSLSEYLRLKPDAGDAKAIAALLAN
;
A
#
# COMPACT_ATOMS: atom_id res chain seq x y z
N MET A 1 -34.23 1.98 21.11
CA MET A 1 -33.72 3.22 20.49
C MET A 1 -32.87 2.80 19.31
N ASN A 2 -33.42 2.92 18.10
CA ASN A 2 -32.68 2.76 16.85
C ASN A 2 -32.04 4.12 16.54
N ASP A 3 -30.72 4.17 16.46
CA ASP A 3 -30.01 5.30 15.88
C ASP A 3 -29.69 4.94 14.41
N PRO A 4 -30.44 5.46 13.43
CA PRO A 4 -30.13 5.26 12.03
C PRO A 4 -28.93 6.16 11.72
N GLY A 5 -27.74 5.54 11.68
CA GLY A 5 -26.47 6.23 11.47
C GLY A 5 -26.56 7.41 10.50
N ASP A 6 -26.07 8.56 10.97
CA ASP A 6 -26.20 9.88 10.36
C ASP A 6 -25.97 9.87 8.84
N PRO A 7 -27.00 10.13 8.00
CA PRO A 7 -26.90 10.19 6.55
C PRO A 7 -25.85 11.19 6.04
N GLY A 8 -25.52 12.19 6.87
CA GLY A 8 -24.47 13.18 6.57
C GLY A 8 -23.08 12.56 6.46
N VAL A 9 -22.77 11.54 7.27
CA VAL A 9 -21.47 10.85 7.25
C VAL A 9 -21.31 9.98 6.00
N ALA A 10 -22.39 9.31 5.57
CA ALA A 10 -22.40 8.51 4.35
C ALA A 10 -22.28 9.39 3.09
N SER A 11 -22.96 10.54 3.06
CA SER A 11 -22.91 11.50 1.95
C SER A 11 -21.54 12.19 1.87
N HIS A 12 -20.96 12.55 3.02
CA HIS A 12 -19.62 13.11 3.09
C HIS A 12 -18.55 12.11 2.63
N ARG A 13 -18.67 10.83 3.02
CA ARG A 13 -17.78 9.74 2.60
C ARG A 13 -17.75 9.53 1.08
N ALA A 14 -18.91 9.57 0.43
CA ALA A 14 -19.00 9.42 -1.02
C ALA A 14 -18.33 10.60 -1.77
N ALA A 15 -18.41 11.81 -1.21
CA ALA A 15 -17.80 13.00 -1.79
C ALA A 15 -16.26 13.00 -1.69
N ILE A 16 -15.69 12.42 -0.64
CA ILE A 16 -14.24 12.38 -0.43
C ILE A 16 -13.56 11.14 -1.03
N ALA A 17 -14.29 10.06 -1.29
CA ALA A 17 -13.73 8.80 -1.82
C ALA A 17 -12.87 8.98 -3.09
N PRO A 18 -13.23 9.83 -4.08
CA PRO A 18 -12.39 10.06 -5.26
C PRO A 18 -11.06 10.78 -4.95
N HIS A 19 -11.03 11.56 -3.88
CA HIS A 19 -9.86 12.36 -3.49
C HIS A 19 -8.98 11.67 -2.45
N LEU A 20 -9.52 10.62 -1.81
CA LEU A 20 -8.88 9.89 -0.73
C LEU A 20 -7.49 9.35 -1.12
N PRO A 21 -7.25 8.76 -2.31
CA PRO A 21 -5.90 8.29 -2.67
C PRO A 21 -4.86 9.43 -2.74
N ARG A 22 -5.25 10.59 -3.26
CA ARG A 22 -4.35 11.77 -3.35
C ARG A 22 -4.09 12.38 -1.97
N PHE A 23 -5.12 12.47 -1.14
CA PHE A 23 -5.02 12.98 0.22
C PHE A 23 -4.15 12.10 1.11
N LEU A 24 -4.35 10.77 1.06
CA LEU A 24 -3.52 9.81 1.79
C LEU A 24 -2.06 9.90 1.35
N ASN A 25 -1.78 9.98 0.05
CA ASN A 25 -0.41 10.18 -0.47
C ASN A 25 0.25 11.49 0.00
N ALA A 26 -0.53 12.56 0.14
CA ALA A 26 -0.05 13.84 0.67
C ALA A 26 0.25 13.76 2.18
N GLN A 27 -0.59 13.07 2.96
CA GLN A 27 -0.41 12.86 4.40
C GLN A 27 0.84 12.01 4.70
N VAL A 28 1.12 10.97 3.88
CA VAL A 28 2.38 10.21 3.96
C VAL A 28 3.60 11.13 3.80
N SER A 29 3.47 12.25 3.08
CA SER A 29 4.55 13.21 2.84
C SER A 29 4.72 14.25 3.97
N LEU A 30 3.78 14.34 4.92
CA LEU A 30 3.83 15.25 6.08
C LEU A 30 4.54 14.64 7.31
N ASN A 31 5.04 13.41 7.19
CA ASN A 31 5.76 12.67 8.24
C ASN A 31 4.97 12.44 9.55
N ASP A 32 3.65 12.65 9.55
CA ASP A 32 2.77 12.27 10.66
C ASP A 32 2.33 10.80 10.51
N PHE A 33 3.26 9.92 10.85
CA PHE A 33 3.01 8.47 10.81
C PHE A 33 1.82 8.08 11.69
N GLY A 34 1.76 8.62 12.91
CA GLY A 34 0.73 8.26 13.90
C GLY A 34 -0.67 8.68 13.44
N GLY A 35 -0.81 9.92 12.96
CA GLY A 35 -2.09 10.44 12.47
C GLY A 35 -2.61 9.66 11.26
N LEU A 36 -1.73 9.31 10.32
CA LEU A 36 -2.14 8.54 9.14
C LEU A 36 -2.47 7.08 9.48
N ASP A 37 -1.68 6.40 10.32
CA ASP A 37 -1.99 5.03 10.73
C ASP A 37 -3.33 4.96 11.48
N TYR A 38 -3.59 5.95 12.35
CA TYR A 38 -4.86 6.08 13.05
C TYR A 38 -6.03 6.29 12.09
N LEU A 39 -5.89 7.21 11.12
CA LEU A 39 -6.94 7.48 10.13
C LEU A 39 -7.25 6.24 9.28
N LEU A 40 -6.22 5.52 8.82
CA LEU A 40 -6.39 4.27 8.07
C LEU A 40 -7.13 3.22 8.93
N GLY A 41 -6.81 3.13 10.22
CA GLY A 41 -7.51 2.27 11.17
C GLY A 41 -8.99 2.64 11.36
N GLN A 42 -9.31 3.94 11.47
CA GLN A 42 -10.70 4.42 11.56
C GLN A 42 -11.49 4.10 10.29
N LEU A 43 -10.89 4.31 9.11
CA LEU A 43 -11.52 3.95 7.83
C LEU A 43 -11.79 2.45 7.75
N ALA A 44 -10.80 1.63 8.13
CA ALA A 44 -10.94 0.17 8.13
C ALA A 44 -11.97 -0.32 9.15
N ALA A 45 -12.16 0.34 10.30
CA ALA A 45 -13.19 -0.03 11.26
C ALA A 45 -14.61 0.06 10.67
N SER A 46 -14.83 0.96 9.70
CA SER A 46 -16.15 1.16 9.07
C SER A 46 -16.43 0.26 7.86
N SER A 47 -15.41 -0.28 7.20
CA SER A 47 -15.56 -1.03 5.93
C SER A 47 -14.68 -2.27 5.79
N GLY A 48 -13.94 -2.62 6.84
CA GLY A 48 -12.86 -3.59 6.76
C GLY A 48 -11.61 -3.03 6.07
N TRP A 49 -10.51 -3.80 6.15
CA TRP A 49 -9.29 -3.52 5.42
C TRP A 49 -9.44 -3.91 3.95
N SER A 50 -9.66 -2.90 3.10
CA SER A 50 -9.64 -3.09 1.64
C SER A 50 -8.21 -3.16 1.11
N GLY A 51 -8.07 -3.65 -0.13
CA GLY A 51 -6.79 -3.63 -0.85
C GLY A 51 -6.14 -2.25 -0.89
N ASP A 52 -6.91 -1.19 -1.15
CA ASP A 52 -6.41 0.18 -1.17
C ASP A 52 -5.91 0.67 0.19
N LEU A 53 -6.65 0.37 1.28
CA LEU A 53 -6.24 0.76 2.63
C LEU A 53 -4.97 0.03 3.07
N LEU A 54 -4.86 -1.26 2.73
CA LEU A 54 -3.67 -2.06 3.01
C LEU A 54 -2.47 -1.58 2.19
N TYR A 55 -2.66 -1.27 0.90
CA TYR A 55 -1.61 -0.70 0.06
C TYR A 55 -1.11 0.64 0.62
N ALA A 56 -2.03 1.54 1.00
CA ALA A 56 -1.69 2.82 1.61
C ALA A 56 -0.91 2.65 2.94
N ARG A 57 -1.30 1.65 3.75
CA ARG A 57 -0.58 1.32 4.98
C ARG A 57 0.81 0.74 4.69
N GLY A 58 0.94 -0.09 3.66
CA GLY A 58 2.25 -0.56 3.17
C GLY A 58 3.18 0.59 2.80
N GLU A 59 2.67 1.56 2.02
CA GLU A 59 3.41 2.77 1.66
C GLU A 59 3.86 3.57 2.88
N LEU A 60 2.98 3.75 3.87
CA LEU A 60 3.30 4.47 5.11
C LEU A 60 4.51 3.86 5.83
N TYR A 61 4.53 2.54 6.03
CA TYR A 61 5.64 1.84 6.66
C TYR A 61 6.89 1.85 5.77
N ARG A 62 6.74 1.65 4.46
CA ARG A 62 7.87 1.69 3.51
C ARG A 62 8.58 3.05 3.56
N ARG A 63 7.85 4.15 3.73
CA ARG A 63 8.40 5.51 3.81
C ARG A 63 9.13 5.78 5.12
N ARG A 64 8.63 5.25 6.24
CA ARG A 64 9.33 5.33 7.54
C ARG A 64 10.66 4.59 7.51
N GLY A 65 10.71 3.47 6.79
CA GLY A 65 11.96 2.94 6.23
C GLY A 65 12.91 2.23 7.21
N GLU A 66 12.56 2.09 8.49
CA GLU A 66 13.31 1.26 9.43
C GLU A 66 13.30 -0.21 8.96
N PRO A 67 14.34 -1.03 9.26
CA PRO A 67 14.39 -2.42 8.82
C PRO A 67 13.14 -3.24 9.19
N ARG A 68 12.58 -2.98 10.38
CA ARG A 68 11.33 -3.62 10.84
C ARG A 68 10.12 -3.14 10.06
N ASP A 69 10.10 -1.88 9.63
CA ASP A 69 9.00 -1.33 8.85
C ASP A 69 8.95 -1.89 7.45
N LEU A 70 10.10 -2.20 6.86
CA LEU A 70 10.15 -2.83 5.54
C LEU A 70 9.54 -4.24 5.56
N VAL A 71 9.72 -4.98 6.67
CA VAL A 71 9.03 -6.25 6.89
C VAL A 71 7.52 -6.02 6.99
N THR A 72 7.09 -5.06 7.81
CA THR A 72 5.66 -4.75 7.96
C THR A 72 5.02 -4.24 6.66
N ALA A 73 5.72 -3.41 5.89
CA ALA A 73 5.28 -2.95 4.58
C ALA A 73 5.07 -4.12 3.62
N SER A 74 6.01 -5.07 3.57
CA SER A 74 5.88 -6.27 2.73
C SER A 74 4.65 -7.11 3.09
N GLN A 75 4.32 -7.22 4.38
CA GLN A 75 3.11 -7.91 4.84
C GLN A 75 1.85 -7.18 4.34
N PHE A 76 1.78 -5.86 4.51
CA PHE A 76 0.63 -5.08 4.05
C PHE A 76 0.44 -5.10 2.54
N TYR A 77 1.51 -5.06 1.73
CA TYR A 77 1.38 -5.22 0.28
C TYR A 77 0.87 -6.63 -0.09
N GLY A 78 1.36 -7.66 0.60
CA GLY A 78 0.86 -9.04 0.41
C GLY A 78 -0.62 -9.18 0.77
N ASP A 79 -1.05 -8.55 1.85
CA ASP A 79 -2.46 -8.55 2.25
C ASP A 79 -3.32 -7.68 1.32
N ALA A 80 -2.78 -6.58 0.79
CA ALA A 80 -3.46 -5.77 -0.22
C ALA A 80 -3.77 -6.59 -1.49
N LEU A 81 -2.79 -7.38 -1.95
CA LEU A 81 -2.97 -8.32 -3.06
C LEU A 81 -4.07 -9.35 -2.77
N LYS A 82 -4.08 -9.95 -1.58
CA LYS A 82 -5.13 -10.91 -1.16
C LYS A 82 -6.51 -10.24 -1.09
N ALA A 83 -6.56 -8.95 -0.74
CA ALA A 83 -7.77 -8.15 -0.67
C ALA A 83 -8.18 -7.55 -2.04
N GLY A 84 -7.55 -7.97 -3.14
CA GLY A 84 -7.96 -7.62 -4.50
C GLY A 84 -7.34 -6.33 -5.05
N TYR A 85 -6.28 -5.80 -4.44
CA TYR A 85 -5.53 -4.69 -5.04
C TYR A 85 -4.83 -5.17 -6.32
N THR A 86 -5.04 -4.47 -7.44
CA THR A 86 -4.67 -4.95 -8.78
C THR A 86 -3.61 -4.10 -9.50
N ALA A 87 -3.25 -2.93 -8.96
CA ALA A 87 -2.26 -2.08 -9.61
C ALA A 87 -0.88 -2.77 -9.61
N PRO A 88 -0.20 -2.94 -10.77
CA PRO A 88 1.06 -3.67 -10.86
C PRO A 88 2.15 -3.16 -9.91
N GLU A 89 2.12 -1.87 -9.57
CA GLU A 89 3.06 -1.20 -8.67
C GLU A 89 3.18 -1.90 -7.31
N VAL A 90 2.13 -2.58 -6.82
CA VAL A 90 2.22 -3.34 -5.56
C VAL A 90 3.28 -4.44 -5.59
N HIS A 91 3.48 -5.09 -6.75
CA HIS A 91 4.49 -6.14 -6.89
C HIS A 91 5.91 -5.56 -6.87
N ARG A 92 6.08 -4.36 -7.42
CA ARG A 92 7.33 -3.60 -7.33
C ARG A 92 7.63 -3.22 -5.90
N ASP A 93 6.68 -2.59 -5.22
CA ASP A 93 6.89 -2.06 -3.87
C ASP A 93 7.07 -3.20 -2.84
N LEU A 94 6.32 -4.31 -2.99
CA LEU A 94 6.52 -5.55 -2.25
C LEU A 94 7.93 -6.11 -2.48
N GLY A 95 8.33 -6.28 -3.75
CA GLY A 95 9.62 -6.86 -4.10
C GLY A 95 10.80 -6.05 -3.57
N LEU A 96 10.75 -4.71 -3.71
CA LEU A 96 11.77 -3.81 -3.18
C LEU A 96 11.82 -3.83 -1.64
N SER A 97 10.68 -3.94 -0.96
CA SER A 97 10.61 -4.01 0.51
C SER A 97 11.15 -5.34 1.04
N LEU A 98 10.84 -6.45 0.36
CA LEU A 98 11.40 -7.78 0.65
C LEU A 98 12.91 -7.80 0.44
N LEU A 99 13.41 -7.22 -0.66
CA LEU A 99 14.84 -7.17 -0.95
C LEU A 99 15.61 -6.42 0.14
N ARG A 100 15.15 -5.22 0.50
CA ARG A 100 15.79 -4.39 1.55
C ARG A 100 15.65 -4.97 2.96
N SER A 101 14.66 -5.83 3.19
CA SER A 101 14.48 -6.55 4.46
C SER A 101 15.18 -7.93 4.51
N GLY A 102 15.97 -8.28 3.49
CA GLY A 102 16.76 -9.52 3.49
C GLY A 102 16.00 -10.78 3.05
N GLN A 103 14.91 -10.63 2.31
CA GLN A 103 14.06 -11.74 1.81
C GLN A 103 14.15 -11.88 0.27
N PRO A 104 15.30 -12.26 -0.29
CA PRO A 104 15.57 -12.17 -1.74
C PRO A 104 14.69 -13.10 -2.59
N SER A 105 14.31 -14.29 -2.09
CA SER A 105 13.48 -15.22 -2.86
C SER A 105 12.09 -14.66 -3.16
N GLY A 106 11.42 -14.10 -2.14
CA GLY A 106 10.13 -13.44 -2.31
C GLY A 106 10.23 -12.14 -3.11
N ALA A 107 11.36 -11.42 -2.98
CA ALA A 107 11.64 -10.25 -3.78
C ALA A 107 11.71 -10.58 -5.27
N LYS A 108 12.45 -11.64 -5.64
CA LYS A 108 12.59 -12.07 -7.04
C LYS A 108 11.25 -12.42 -7.66
N GLN A 109 10.40 -13.15 -6.93
CA GLN A 109 9.05 -13.50 -7.39
C GLN A 109 8.21 -12.24 -7.66
N SER A 110 8.18 -11.30 -6.71
CA SER A 110 7.34 -10.10 -6.82
C SER A 110 7.84 -9.16 -7.93
N LEU A 111 9.16 -8.91 -8.01
CA LEU A 111 9.73 -8.06 -9.05
C LEU A 111 9.57 -8.66 -10.46
N SER A 112 9.64 -9.99 -10.59
CA SER A 112 9.38 -10.66 -11.88
C SER A 112 7.93 -10.47 -12.32
N GLU A 113 6.98 -10.57 -11.38
CA GLU A 113 5.57 -10.34 -11.67
C GLU A 113 5.29 -8.88 -12.07
N TYR A 114 5.95 -7.91 -11.42
CA TYR A 114 5.89 -6.52 -11.84
C TYR A 114 6.32 -6.32 -13.29
N LEU A 115 7.47 -6.89 -13.68
CA LEU A 115 7.97 -6.81 -15.06
C LEU A 115 7.06 -7.53 -16.06
N ARG A 116 6.40 -8.62 -15.65
CA ARG A 116 5.42 -9.33 -16.47
C ARG A 116 4.18 -8.48 -16.73
N LEU A 117 3.69 -7.78 -15.71
CA LEU A 117 2.50 -6.93 -15.79
C LEU A 117 2.77 -5.59 -16.48
N LYS A 118 3.97 -5.04 -16.32
CA LYS A 118 4.36 -3.72 -16.82
C LYS A 118 5.75 -3.73 -17.46
N PRO A 119 5.94 -4.43 -18.60
CA PRO A 119 7.25 -4.57 -19.24
C PRO A 119 7.82 -3.23 -19.73
N ASP A 120 6.95 -2.29 -20.09
CA ASP A 120 7.34 -0.98 -20.62
C ASP A 120 7.45 0.11 -19.53
N ALA A 121 7.50 -0.26 -18.25
CA ALA A 121 7.70 0.69 -17.17
C ALA A 121 9.04 1.43 -17.34
N GLY A 122 9.07 2.74 -17.03
CA GLY A 122 10.28 3.55 -17.17
C GLY A 122 11.45 3.06 -16.32
N ASP A 123 11.18 2.34 -15.23
CA ASP A 123 12.18 1.72 -14.35
C ASP A 123 12.34 0.20 -14.57
N ALA A 124 11.69 -0.39 -15.57
CA ALA A 124 11.76 -1.83 -15.85
C ALA A 124 13.19 -2.34 -15.98
N LYS A 125 14.06 -1.59 -16.68
CA LYS A 125 15.49 -1.94 -16.82
C LYS A 125 16.22 -1.99 -15.47
N ALA A 126 15.92 -1.05 -14.57
CA ALA A 126 16.50 -1.02 -13.23
C ALA A 126 16.01 -2.20 -12.39
N ILE A 127 14.71 -2.52 -12.45
CA ILE A 127 14.15 -3.68 -11.76
C ILE A 127 14.72 -4.99 -12.30
N ALA A 128 14.87 -5.12 -13.62
CA ALA A 128 15.47 -6.31 -14.24
C ALA A 128 16.93 -6.53 -13.79
N ALA A 129 17.70 -5.46 -13.64
CA ALA A 129 19.06 -5.55 -13.13
C ALA A 129 19.12 -6.09 -11.69
N LEU A 130 18.13 -5.77 -10.84
CA LEU A 130 18.06 -6.32 -9.47
C LEU A 130 17.78 -7.83 -9.44
N LEU A 131 17.17 -8.39 -10.49
CA LEU A 131 16.89 -9.83 -10.60
C LEU A 131 18.10 -10.65 -11.07
N ALA A 132 19.03 -9.99 -11.78
CA ALA A 132 20.23 -10.61 -12.35
C ALA A 132 21.38 -10.79 -11.32
N ASN A 133 21.29 -10.15 -10.16
CA ASN A 133 22.18 -10.33 -9.02
C ASN A 133 21.71 -11.45 -8.07
#